data_AF-A0A0A0JHB0-F1
#
_entry.id   AF-A0A0A0JHB0-F1
#
_cell.length_a   1.000
_cell.length_b   1.000
_cell.length_c   1.000
_cell.angle_alpha   90.00
_cell.angle_beta   90.00
_cell.angle_gamma   90.00
#
_symmetry.space_group_name_H-M   'P 1'
#
loop_
_entity.id
_entity.type
_entity.pdbx_description
1 polymer ?
#
loop_
_entity_poly.entity_id
_entity_poly.type
_entity_poly.pdbx_seq_one_letter_code
_entity_poly.pdbx_strand_id
1 'polypeptide(L)'
;MTAEELMQKIRDKYDEFQRKMDDCLEKFNSVVRKIGRFFGWAADKAVDLWNSVVVPLWNKFTNWFADHWNVFGAPWLMYGAADDWRKDVGQVVTPWGGTVTQDTTDVDAYWKGTASDIYVARAKDQVTAFKAVGPIAEKIAGALDNVALAIIVWWGSIVTAIMAAIAGVLVAAASVATGPGAVVGIPLGVKLAIAGFFVSVLVGTGVLTGTCLVQKGNLNGALTDMSAFPGSKWPTFA
;
A
#
# COMPACT_ATOMS: atom_id res chain seq x y z
N MET A 1 6.44 -2.14 14.59
CA MET A 1 5.01 -1.85 14.39
C MET A 1 4.51 -2.78 13.29
N THR A 2 3.62 -3.70 13.61
CA THR A 2 3.09 -4.70 12.67
C THR A 2 2.00 -4.11 11.78
N ALA A 3 1.63 -4.83 10.72
CA ALA A 3 0.51 -4.50 9.83
C ALA A 3 -0.81 -4.38 10.62
N GLU A 4 -1.06 -5.30 11.54
CA GLU A 4 -2.25 -5.33 12.41
C GLU A 4 -2.27 -4.15 13.39
N GLU A 5 -1.13 -3.83 14.01
CA GLU A 5 -0.99 -2.67 14.89
C GLU A 5 -1.27 -1.35 14.16
N LEU A 6 -0.85 -1.23 12.89
CA LEU A 6 -1.15 -0.06 12.06
C LEU A 6 -2.65 0.04 11.74
N MET A 7 -3.29 -1.07 11.38
CA MET A 7 -4.73 -1.09 11.11
C MET A 7 -5.55 -0.72 12.36
N GLN A 8 -5.16 -1.24 13.52
CA GLN A 8 -5.77 -0.85 14.79
C GLN A 8 -5.56 0.64 15.05
N LYS A 9 -4.35 1.15 14.84
CA LYS A 9 -4.04 2.58 15.00
C LYS A 9 -4.85 3.48 14.07
N ILE A 10 -5.16 3.04 12.85
CA ILE A 10 -6.07 3.79 11.96
C ILE A 10 -7.47 3.85 12.57
N ARG A 11 -8.01 2.73 13.09
CA ARG A 11 -9.32 2.70 13.77
C ARG A 11 -9.33 3.61 14.98
N ASP A 12 -8.34 3.50 15.87
CA ASP A 12 -8.26 4.31 17.08
C ASP A 12 -8.21 5.81 16.74
N LYS A 13 -7.44 6.19 15.70
CA LYS A 13 -7.34 7.58 15.27
C LYS A 13 -8.58 8.08 14.55
N TYR A 14 -9.25 7.22 13.78
CA TYR A 14 -10.56 7.53 13.20
C TYR A 14 -11.58 7.85 14.31
N ASP A 15 -11.69 7.00 15.34
CA ASP A 15 -12.61 7.21 16.47
C ASP A 15 -12.24 8.45 17.30
N GLU A 16 -10.95 8.70 17.49
CA GLU A 16 -10.47 9.96 18.09
C GLU A 16 -10.89 11.17 17.27
N PHE A 17 -10.76 11.11 15.94
CA PHE A 17 -11.13 12.21 15.07
C PHE A 17 -12.64 12.48 15.07
N GLN A 18 -13.48 11.44 15.07
CA GLN A 18 -14.93 11.58 15.25
C GLN A 18 -15.27 12.32 16.54
N ARG A 19 -14.70 11.89 17.68
CA ARG A 19 -14.89 12.58 18.97
C ARG A 19 -14.45 14.03 18.94
N LYS A 20 -13.31 14.34 18.29
CA LYS A 20 -12.84 15.73 18.16
C LYS A 20 -13.68 16.58 17.24
N MET A 21 -14.33 15.98 16.25
CA MET A 21 -15.31 16.65 15.40
C MET A 21 -16.60 16.96 16.16
N ASP A 22 -17.07 16.04 17.00
CA ASP A 22 -18.22 16.28 17.89
C ASP A 22 -17.92 17.40 18.90
N ASP A 23 -16.76 17.36 19.57
CA ASP A 23 -16.27 18.44 20.46
C ASP A 23 -16.26 19.80 19.72
N CYS A 24 -15.86 19.81 18.45
CA CYS A 24 -15.79 21.01 17.62
C CYS A 24 -17.18 21.54 17.26
N LEU A 25 -18.11 20.66 16.90
CA LEU A 25 -19.50 21.00 16.64
C LEU A 25 -20.19 21.58 17.88
N GLU A 26 -19.96 21.02 19.06
CA GLU A 26 -20.50 21.55 20.32
C GLU A 26 -19.99 22.97 20.61
N LYS A 27 -18.69 23.19 20.41
CA LYS A 27 -18.08 24.51 20.56
C LYS A 27 -18.61 25.51 19.54
N PHE A 28 -18.76 25.09 18.29
CA PHE A 28 -19.39 25.89 17.23
C PHE A 28 -20.82 26.29 17.62
N ASN A 29 -21.65 25.32 18.05
CA ASN A 29 -23.01 25.57 18.52
C ASN A 29 -23.06 26.50 19.74
N SER A 30 -22.07 26.45 20.63
CA SER A 30 -21.93 27.39 21.74
C SER A 30 -21.67 28.83 21.26
N VAL A 31 -20.77 29.00 20.29
CA VAL A 31 -20.46 30.31 19.67
C VAL A 31 -21.67 30.88 18.96
N VAL A 32 -22.32 30.07 18.11
CA VAL A 32 -23.52 30.47 17.37
C VAL A 32 -24.63 30.91 18.33
N ARG A 33 -24.88 30.18 19.42
CA ARG A 33 -25.88 30.57 20.43
C ARG A 33 -25.55 31.88 21.12
N LYS A 34 -24.27 32.13 21.44
CA LYS A 34 -23.85 33.40 22.07
C LYS A 34 -24.04 34.58 21.12
N ILE A 35 -23.66 34.40 19.85
CA ILE A 35 -23.72 35.48 18.86
C ILE A 35 -25.13 35.71 18.36
N GLY A 36 -25.97 34.67 18.25
CA GLY A 36 -27.38 34.80 17.88
C GLY A 36 -28.18 35.71 18.83
N ARG A 37 -27.76 35.85 20.10
CA ARG A 37 -28.36 36.80 21.06
C ARG A 37 -28.16 38.26 20.69
N PHE A 38 -27.10 38.59 19.95
CA PHE A 38 -26.73 39.96 19.61
C PHE A 38 -26.78 40.24 18.11
N PHE A 39 -26.54 39.23 17.28
CA PHE A 39 -26.40 39.30 15.82
C PHE A 39 -26.97 38.04 15.16
N GLY A 40 -28.30 37.90 15.15
CA GLY A 40 -29.01 36.75 14.56
C GLY A 40 -28.57 36.43 13.13
N TRP A 41 -28.48 37.45 12.26
CA TRP A 41 -28.03 37.28 10.87
C TRP A 41 -26.64 36.65 10.72
N ALA A 42 -25.73 36.90 11.67
CA ALA A 42 -24.38 36.36 11.63
C ALA A 42 -24.35 34.91 12.11
N ALA A 43 -25.20 34.57 13.09
CA ALA A 43 -25.40 33.20 13.54
C ALA A 43 -26.00 32.32 12.44
N ASP A 44 -27.01 32.82 11.72
CA ASP A 44 -27.64 32.10 10.59
C ASP A 44 -26.60 31.80 9.49
N LYS A 45 -25.83 32.82 9.08
CA LYS A 45 -24.75 32.63 8.09
C LYS A 45 -23.69 31.63 8.54
N ALA A 46 -23.40 31.53 9.84
CA ALA A 46 -22.48 30.55 10.38
C ALA A 46 -22.99 29.13 10.16
N VAL A 47 -24.24 28.91 10.54
CA VAL A 47 -24.92 27.62 10.44
C VAL A 47 -25.02 27.21 8.98
N ASP A 48 -25.37 28.15 8.10
CA ASP A 48 -25.37 27.94 6.65
C ASP A 48 -23.99 27.56 6.14
N LEU A 49 -22.92 28.23 6.59
CA LEU A 49 -21.55 27.90 6.21
C LEU A 49 -21.15 26.51 6.71
N TRP A 50 -21.48 26.16 7.94
CA TRP A 50 -21.22 24.82 8.50
C TRP A 50 -21.95 23.73 7.70
N ASN A 51 -23.24 23.93 7.43
CA ASN A 51 -24.07 22.96 6.71
C ASN A 51 -23.70 22.84 5.24
N SER A 52 -23.26 23.92 4.59
CA SER A 52 -22.87 23.91 3.18
C SER A 52 -21.44 23.41 2.95
N VAL A 53 -20.55 23.56 3.93
CA VAL A 53 -19.11 23.27 3.76
C VAL A 53 -18.66 22.08 4.61
N VAL A 54 -18.94 22.09 5.91
CA VAL A 54 -18.41 21.11 6.85
C VAL A 54 -19.19 19.80 6.76
N VAL A 55 -20.53 19.85 6.81
CA VAL A 55 -21.37 18.64 6.79
C VAL A 55 -21.12 17.77 5.56
N PRO A 56 -21.06 18.30 4.32
CA PRO A 56 -20.82 17.47 3.14
C PRO A 56 -19.41 16.86 3.14
N LEU A 57 -18.40 17.61 3.61
CA LEU A 57 -17.02 17.10 3.73
C LEU A 57 -16.91 16.03 4.80
N TRP A 58 -17.59 16.22 5.93
CA TRP A 58 -17.65 15.24 7.01
C TRP A 58 -18.31 13.94 6.53
N ASN A 59 -19.46 14.04 5.86
CA ASN A 59 -20.12 12.87 5.27
C ASN A 59 -19.23 12.19 4.23
N LYS A 60 -18.52 12.94 3.39
CA LYS A 60 -17.56 12.37 2.45
C LYS A 60 -16.44 11.62 3.17
N PHE A 61 -15.92 12.17 4.27
CA PHE A 61 -14.89 11.55 5.09
C PHE A 61 -15.37 10.24 5.72
N THR A 62 -16.52 10.25 6.39
CA THR A 62 -17.07 9.05 7.05
C THR A 62 -17.46 7.98 6.04
N ASN A 63 -18.09 8.36 4.92
CA ASN A 63 -18.42 7.43 3.84
C ASN A 63 -17.17 6.81 3.23
N TRP A 64 -16.11 7.60 3.01
CA TRP A 64 -14.85 7.07 2.50
C TRP A 64 -14.30 5.95 3.41
N PHE A 65 -14.29 6.14 4.73
CA PHE A 65 -13.87 5.07 5.65
C PHE A 65 -14.82 3.87 5.61
N ALA A 66 -16.14 4.10 5.61
CA ALA A 66 -17.13 3.03 5.52
C ALA A 66 -16.93 2.14 4.27
N ASP A 67 -16.64 2.76 3.13
CA ASP A 67 -16.41 2.06 1.86
C ASP A 67 -15.05 1.32 1.83
N HIS A 68 -14.03 1.85 2.52
CA HIS A 68 -12.65 1.39 2.34
C HIS A 68 -12.12 0.47 3.44
N TRP A 69 -12.81 0.29 4.57
CA TRP A 69 -12.35 -0.56 5.68
C TRP A 69 -11.98 -1.99 5.26
N ASN A 70 -12.63 -2.54 4.24
CA ASN A 70 -12.42 -3.90 3.76
C ASN A 70 -11.44 -4.01 2.59
N VAL A 71 -10.94 -2.90 2.04
CA VAL A 71 -10.12 -2.87 0.82
C VAL A 71 -8.76 -2.18 1.00
N PHE A 72 -8.29 -2.04 2.24
CA PHE A 72 -6.98 -1.46 2.53
C PHE A 72 -5.77 -2.30 2.07
N GLY A 73 -6.00 -3.45 1.43
CA GLY A 73 -4.95 -4.36 0.96
C GLY A 73 -4.50 -5.34 2.05
N ALA A 74 -3.67 -6.30 1.67
CA ALA A 74 -3.23 -7.38 2.54
C ALA A 74 -1.71 -7.64 2.38
N PRO A 75 -0.85 -6.88 3.08
CA PRO A 75 0.60 -7.04 3.03
C PRO A 75 1.06 -8.46 3.34
N TRP A 76 0.41 -9.12 4.30
CA TRP A 76 0.73 -10.50 4.70
C TRP A 76 0.52 -11.51 3.57
N LEU A 77 -0.49 -11.31 2.70
CA LEU A 77 -0.68 -12.20 1.54
C LEU A 77 0.45 -12.03 0.52
N MET A 78 0.96 -10.81 0.35
CA MET A 78 2.08 -10.53 -0.54
C MET A 78 3.39 -11.11 0.01
N TYR A 79 3.65 -10.94 1.32
CA TYR A 79 4.78 -11.59 1.98
C TYR A 79 4.69 -13.11 1.94
N GLY A 80 3.51 -13.68 2.16
CA GLY A 80 3.29 -15.12 2.04
C GLY A 80 3.60 -15.63 0.64
N ALA A 81 3.07 -14.96 -0.39
CA ALA A 81 3.36 -15.31 -1.78
C ALA A 81 4.85 -15.15 -2.12
N ALA A 82 5.53 -14.14 -1.59
CA ALA A 82 6.98 -13.98 -1.77
C ALA A 82 7.76 -15.15 -1.15
N ASP A 83 7.37 -15.56 0.05
CA ASP A 83 7.93 -16.71 0.74
C ASP A 83 7.71 -18.02 -0.03
N ASP A 84 6.51 -18.23 -0.59
CA ASP A 84 6.18 -19.41 -1.40
C ASP A 84 7.08 -19.47 -2.65
N TRP A 85 7.30 -18.34 -3.34
CA TRP A 85 8.23 -18.29 -4.48
C TRP A 85 9.66 -18.66 -4.08
N ARG A 86 10.14 -18.19 -2.93
CA ARG A 86 11.48 -18.52 -2.45
C ARG A 86 11.59 -19.98 -2.04
N LYS A 87 10.65 -20.48 -1.24
CA LYS A 87 10.70 -21.81 -0.62
C LYS A 87 10.31 -22.92 -1.60
N ASP A 88 9.21 -22.76 -2.31
CA ASP A 88 8.63 -23.84 -3.12
C ASP A 88 9.18 -23.88 -4.54
N VAL A 89 9.74 -22.75 -5.03
CA VAL A 89 10.32 -22.67 -6.38
C VAL A 89 11.84 -22.50 -6.30
N GLY A 90 12.32 -21.41 -5.71
CA GLY A 90 13.74 -21.08 -5.69
C GLY A 90 14.59 -22.15 -4.98
N GLN A 91 14.23 -22.51 -3.75
CA GLN A 91 14.98 -23.48 -2.94
C GLN A 91 14.82 -24.92 -3.45
N VAL A 92 13.69 -25.28 -4.05
CA VAL A 92 13.48 -26.64 -4.58
C VAL A 92 14.28 -26.86 -5.86
N VAL A 93 14.29 -25.87 -6.78
CA VAL A 93 14.81 -26.06 -8.15
C VAL A 93 16.30 -25.77 -8.24
N THR A 94 16.81 -24.76 -7.53
CA THR A 94 18.21 -24.31 -7.65
C THR A 94 19.25 -25.39 -7.31
N PRO A 95 19.07 -26.23 -6.26
CA PRO A 95 20.04 -27.29 -5.93
C PRO A 95 20.25 -28.30 -7.06
N TRP A 96 19.23 -28.57 -7.88
CA TRP A 96 19.34 -29.50 -9.01
C TRP A 96 20.38 -29.08 -10.04
N GLY A 97 20.62 -27.77 -10.20
CA GLY A 97 21.68 -27.26 -11.07
C GLY A 97 23.10 -27.53 -10.54
N GLY A 98 23.24 -27.91 -9.26
CA GLY A 98 24.51 -28.34 -8.65
C GLY A 98 24.68 -29.85 -8.61
N THR A 99 23.60 -30.62 -8.52
CA THR A 99 23.63 -32.09 -8.50
C THR A 99 23.58 -32.74 -9.87
N VAL A 100 23.08 -32.07 -10.91
CA VAL A 100 23.13 -32.56 -12.29
C VAL A 100 24.37 -31.98 -12.96
N THR A 101 25.58 -32.34 -12.53
CA THR A 101 26.81 -31.90 -13.22
C THR A 101 27.41 -33.06 -14.01
N GLN A 102 28.11 -32.76 -15.11
CA GLN A 102 28.86 -33.78 -15.88
C GLN A 102 29.74 -34.64 -14.96
N ASP A 103 30.30 -34.04 -13.90
CA ASP A 103 31.17 -34.71 -12.93
C ASP A 103 30.45 -35.76 -12.04
N THR A 104 29.12 -35.70 -11.96
CA THR A 104 28.31 -36.63 -11.14
C THR A 104 27.70 -37.79 -11.93
N THR A 105 27.73 -37.71 -13.26
CA THR A 105 27.23 -38.78 -14.14
C THR A 105 28.40 -39.44 -14.85
N ASP A 106 28.76 -40.66 -14.43
CA ASP A 106 29.74 -41.57 -15.08
C ASP A 106 29.41 -41.91 -16.55
N VAL A 107 28.34 -41.34 -17.08
CA VAL A 107 27.90 -41.44 -18.48
C VAL A 107 29.05 -41.10 -19.43
N ASP A 108 29.86 -40.08 -19.10
CA ASP A 108 30.99 -39.65 -19.92
C ASP A 108 32.21 -40.60 -19.83
N ALA A 109 32.28 -41.49 -18.83
CA ALA A 109 33.38 -42.43 -18.69
C ALA A 109 33.24 -43.66 -19.60
N TYR A 110 32.00 -44.08 -19.88
CA TYR A 110 31.72 -45.35 -20.59
C TYR A 110 30.95 -45.19 -21.90
N TRP A 111 30.18 -44.12 -22.08
CA TRP A 111 29.45 -43.85 -23.33
C TRP A 111 30.20 -42.82 -24.17
N LYS A 112 30.43 -43.15 -25.44
CA LYS A 112 31.18 -42.31 -26.40
C LYS A 112 30.47 -42.28 -27.76
N GLY A 113 30.73 -41.23 -28.52
CA GLY A 113 30.19 -41.02 -29.86
C GLY A 113 29.12 -39.93 -29.91
N THR A 114 28.60 -39.66 -31.11
CA THR A 114 27.70 -38.51 -31.40
C THR A 114 26.48 -38.43 -30.49
N ALA A 115 25.90 -39.57 -30.10
CA ALA A 115 24.75 -39.59 -29.19
C ALA A 115 25.12 -39.13 -27.77
N SER A 116 26.31 -39.48 -27.29
CA SER A 116 26.84 -39.01 -26.01
C SER A 116 27.10 -37.50 -26.04
N ASP A 117 27.67 -36.99 -27.12
CA ASP A 117 27.94 -35.55 -27.27
C ASP A 117 26.66 -34.71 -27.25
N ILE A 118 25.60 -35.20 -27.92
CA ILE A 118 24.27 -34.55 -27.92
C ILE A 118 23.66 -34.57 -26.51
N TYR A 119 23.73 -35.70 -25.82
CA TYR A 119 23.21 -35.82 -24.45
C TYR A 119 23.91 -34.84 -23.50
N VAL A 120 25.24 -34.80 -23.52
CA VAL A 120 26.05 -33.88 -22.70
C VAL A 120 25.70 -32.42 -22.96
N ALA A 121 25.57 -32.03 -24.23
CA ALA A 121 25.19 -30.67 -24.58
C ALA A 121 23.80 -30.30 -24.00
N ARG A 122 22.82 -31.21 -24.11
CA ARG A 122 21.48 -30.99 -23.55
C ARG A 122 21.44 -30.97 -22.03
N ALA A 123 22.25 -31.79 -21.38
CA ALA A 123 22.39 -31.76 -19.93
C ALA A 123 22.92 -30.39 -19.46
N LYS A 124 23.88 -29.78 -20.17
CA LYS A 124 24.36 -28.42 -19.88
C LYS A 124 23.27 -27.35 -20.04
N ASP A 125 22.43 -27.46 -21.06
CA ASP A 125 21.28 -26.56 -21.24
C ASP A 125 20.31 -26.67 -20.04
N GLN A 126 20.02 -27.89 -19.57
CA GLN A 126 19.16 -28.12 -18.40
C GLN A 126 19.75 -27.57 -17.11
N VAL A 127 21.06 -27.75 -16.88
CA VAL A 127 21.74 -27.16 -15.72
C VAL A 127 21.65 -25.65 -15.72
N THR A 128 21.82 -25.03 -16.89
CA THR A 128 21.70 -23.59 -17.05
C THR A 128 20.28 -23.13 -16.74
N ALA A 129 19.26 -23.85 -17.22
CA ALA A 129 17.87 -23.59 -16.90
C ALA A 129 17.58 -23.71 -15.39
N PHE A 130 18.04 -24.78 -14.73
CA PHE A 130 17.90 -24.97 -13.27
C PHE A 130 18.49 -23.80 -12.48
N LYS A 131 19.70 -23.34 -12.85
CA LYS A 131 20.37 -22.21 -12.19
C LYS A 131 19.65 -20.87 -12.40
N ALA A 132 18.91 -20.72 -13.49
CA ALA A 132 18.19 -19.49 -13.80
C ALA A 132 16.86 -19.34 -13.04
N VAL A 133 16.24 -20.44 -12.60
CA VAL A 133 14.96 -20.41 -11.87
C VAL A 133 15.09 -19.68 -10.53
N GLY A 134 16.18 -19.89 -9.78
CA GLY A 134 16.40 -19.23 -8.49
C GLY A 134 16.36 -17.70 -8.57
N PRO A 135 17.16 -17.07 -9.45
CA PRO A 135 17.11 -15.62 -9.68
C PRO A 135 15.73 -15.10 -10.13
N ILE A 136 14.99 -15.85 -10.96
CA ILE A 136 13.64 -15.47 -11.37
C ILE A 136 12.69 -15.48 -10.17
N ALA A 137 12.72 -16.55 -9.37
CA ALA A 137 11.92 -16.66 -8.15
C ALA A 137 12.22 -15.51 -7.17
N GLU A 138 13.49 -15.16 -6.97
CA GLU A 138 13.89 -14.05 -6.10
C GLU A 138 13.44 -12.69 -6.66
N LYS A 139 13.50 -12.46 -7.98
CA LYS A 139 12.96 -11.24 -8.60
C LYS A 139 11.45 -11.11 -8.36
N ILE A 140 10.70 -12.21 -8.46
CA ILE A 140 9.26 -12.23 -8.22
C ILE A 140 8.97 -11.97 -6.74
N ALA A 141 9.64 -12.69 -5.84
CA ALA A 141 9.48 -12.52 -4.40
C ALA A 141 9.81 -11.08 -3.94
N GLY A 142 10.92 -10.52 -4.40
CA GLY A 142 11.31 -9.14 -4.09
C GLY A 142 10.31 -8.09 -4.61
N ALA A 143 9.68 -8.33 -5.76
CA ALA A 143 8.63 -7.45 -6.26
C ALA A 143 7.39 -7.46 -5.35
N LEU A 144 7.00 -8.65 -4.84
CA LEU A 144 5.88 -8.81 -3.90
C LEU A 144 6.18 -8.18 -2.53
N ASP A 145 7.38 -8.36 -2.00
CA ASP A 145 7.84 -7.73 -0.75
C ASP A 145 7.75 -6.20 -0.82
N ASN A 146 8.15 -5.62 -1.95
CA ASN A 146 8.11 -4.18 -2.17
C ASN A 146 6.67 -3.64 -2.22
N VAL A 147 5.74 -4.40 -2.84
CA VAL A 147 4.31 -4.05 -2.84
C VAL A 147 3.74 -4.15 -1.42
N ALA A 148 4.08 -5.20 -0.68
CA ALA A 148 3.67 -5.37 0.72
C ALA A 148 4.11 -4.19 1.59
N LEU A 149 5.38 -3.78 1.46
CA LEU A 149 5.93 -2.64 2.19
C LEU A 149 5.24 -1.33 1.79
N ALA A 150 4.95 -1.13 0.51
CA ALA A 150 4.25 0.06 0.03
C ALA A 150 2.84 0.18 0.60
N ILE A 151 2.11 -0.94 0.76
CA ILE A 151 0.79 -0.96 1.41
C ILE A 151 0.93 -0.52 2.89
N ILE A 152 1.94 -1.03 3.60
CA ILE A 152 2.21 -0.64 5.00
C ILE A 152 2.53 0.85 5.12
N VAL A 153 3.37 1.38 4.23
CA VAL A 153 3.70 2.81 4.18
C VAL A 153 2.46 3.65 3.90
N TRP A 154 1.60 3.20 2.99
CA TRP A 154 0.33 3.86 2.69
C TRP A 154 -0.59 3.92 3.92
N TRP A 155 -0.69 2.85 4.71
CA TRP A 155 -1.41 2.86 5.99
C TRP A 155 -0.84 3.88 6.98
N GLY A 156 0.48 3.94 7.10
CA GLY A 156 1.16 4.95 7.91
C GLY A 156 0.84 6.39 7.46
N SER A 157 0.68 6.60 6.16
CA SER A 157 0.28 7.90 5.60
C SER A 157 -1.15 8.29 6.01
N ILE A 158 -2.08 7.32 6.05
CA ILE A 158 -3.47 7.53 6.51
C ILE A 158 -3.46 7.92 8.00
N VAL A 159 -2.72 7.20 8.85
CA VAL A 159 -2.59 7.54 10.28
C VAL A 159 -2.09 8.99 10.44
N THR A 160 -1.06 9.36 9.69
CA THR A 160 -0.48 10.71 9.73
C THR A 160 -1.47 11.76 9.26
N ALA A 161 -2.22 11.47 8.20
CA ALA A 161 -3.26 12.37 7.67
C ALA A 161 -4.38 12.59 8.69
N ILE A 162 -4.85 11.55 9.39
CA ILE A 162 -5.87 11.67 10.43
C ILE A 162 -5.33 12.51 11.60
N MET A 163 -4.09 12.28 12.04
CA MET A 163 -3.48 13.08 13.11
C MET A 163 -3.37 14.57 12.74
N ALA A 164 -2.99 14.87 11.49
CA ALA A 164 -2.95 16.25 11.00
C ALA A 164 -4.36 16.87 10.95
N ALA A 165 -5.38 16.10 10.55
CA ALA A 165 -6.76 16.55 10.54
C ALA A 165 -7.28 16.82 11.97
N ILE A 166 -6.98 15.93 12.93
CA ILE A 166 -7.27 16.14 14.37
C ILE A 166 -6.66 17.47 14.84
N ALA A 167 -5.38 17.69 14.57
CA ALA A 167 -4.70 18.92 14.96
C ALA A 167 -5.36 20.17 14.33
N GLY A 168 -5.72 20.10 13.05
CA GLY A 168 -6.43 21.17 12.35
C GLY A 168 -7.79 21.49 12.95
N VAL A 169 -8.57 20.47 13.31
CA VAL A 169 -9.87 20.63 13.98
C VAL A 169 -9.72 21.21 15.39
N LEU A 170 -8.69 20.81 16.14
CA LEU A 170 -8.41 21.38 17.45
C LEU A 170 -8.04 22.86 17.37
N VAL A 171 -7.22 23.25 16.39
CA VAL A 171 -6.88 24.66 16.13
C VAL A 171 -8.12 25.46 15.75
N ALA A 172 -8.96 24.90 14.86
CA ALA A 172 -10.24 25.51 14.50
C ALA A 172 -11.12 25.70 15.74
N ALA A 173 -11.26 24.69 16.58
CA ALA A 173 -12.03 24.74 17.81
C ALA A 173 -11.45 25.73 18.85
N ALA A 174 -10.14 25.95 18.88
CA ALA A 174 -9.52 26.93 19.78
C ALA A 174 -9.79 28.38 19.35
N SER A 175 -10.07 28.61 18.06
CA SER A 175 -10.41 29.94 17.54
C SER A 175 -11.70 30.54 18.15
N VAL A 176 -12.49 29.76 18.87
CA VAL A 176 -13.66 30.20 19.67
C VAL A 176 -13.33 31.40 20.58
N ALA A 177 -12.10 31.51 21.09
CA ALA A 177 -11.67 32.61 21.95
C ALA A 177 -11.52 33.97 21.24
N THR A 178 -11.58 34.01 19.90
CA THR A 178 -11.31 35.20 19.08
C THR A 178 -12.53 36.11 18.87
N GLY A 179 -13.64 35.84 19.56
CA GLY A 179 -14.85 36.68 19.50
C GLY A 179 -15.67 36.47 18.22
N PRO A 180 -16.33 37.51 17.68
CA PRO A 180 -17.25 37.36 16.53
C PRO A 180 -16.64 36.74 15.27
N GLY A 181 -15.32 36.83 15.09
CA GLY A 181 -14.61 36.20 13.97
C GLY A 181 -14.61 34.67 14.01
N ALA A 182 -14.81 34.06 15.19
CA ALA A 182 -14.84 32.61 15.37
C ALA A 182 -15.97 31.93 14.57
N VAL A 183 -17.04 32.67 14.30
CA VAL A 183 -18.24 32.23 13.57
C VAL A 183 -17.90 31.68 12.18
N VAL A 184 -16.95 32.34 11.51
CA VAL A 184 -16.49 31.96 10.16
C VAL A 184 -15.19 31.15 10.24
N GLY A 185 -14.35 31.42 11.23
CA GLY A 185 -13.07 30.75 11.42
C GLY A 185 -13.18 29.24 11.68
N ILE A 186 -14.15 28.82 12.50
CA ILE A 186 -14.32 27.40 12.84
C ILE A 186 -14.70 26.57 11.60
N PRO A 187 -15.78 26.87 10.85
CA PRO A 187 -16.13 26.09 9.65
C PRO A 187 -14.99 26.03 8.62
N LEU A 188 -14.29 27.15 8.38
CA LEU A 188 -13.19 27.18 7.42
C LEU A 188 -11.96 26.37 7.88
N GLY A 189 -11.63 26.43 9.16
CA GLY A 189 -10.53 25.63 9.73
C GLY A 189 -10.81 24.13 9.62
N VAL A 190 -12.03 23.71 9.94
CA VAL A 190 -12.47 22.31 9.80
C VAL A 190 -12.44 21.87 8.34
N LYS A 191 -12.94 22.72 7.42
CA LYS A 191 -12.87 22.48 5.96
C LYS A 191 -11.43 22.17 5.52
N LEU A 192 -10.48 23.02 5.91
CA LEU A 192 -9.07 22.87 5.54
C LEU A 192 -8.46 21.59 6.13
N ALA A 193 -8.81 21.24 7.37
CA ALA A 193 -8.35 20.02 8.01
C ALA A 193 -8.81 18.75 7.26
N ILE A 194 -10.11 18.65 6.96
CA ILE A 194 -10.69 17.50 6.23
C ILE A 194 -10.20 17.47 4.77
N ALA A 195 -10.12 18.62 4.10
CA ALA A 195 -9.57 18.69 2.74
C ALA A 195 -8.10 18.26 2.70
N GLY A 196 -7.29 18.68 3.70
CA GLY A 196 -5.90 18.27 3.85
C GLY A 196 -5.75 16.76 3.98
N PHE A 197 -6.63 16.10 4.76
CA PHE A 197 -6.67 14.64 4.83
C PHE A 197 -6.82 13.99 3.44
N PHE A 198 -7.79 14.43 2.64
CA PHE A 198 -7.99 13.87 1.30
C PHE A 198 -6.80 14.09 0.37
N VAL A 199 -6.13 15.25 0.47
CA VAL A 199 -4.90 15.51 -0.30
C VAL A 199 -3.80 14.53 0.11
N SER A 200 -3.60 14.30 1.41
CA SER A 200 -2.60 13.33 1.90
C SER A 200 -2.91 11.91 1.46
N VAL A 201 -4.18 11.48 1.54
CA VAL A 201 -4.60 10.15 1.06
C VAL A 201 -4.38 10.02 -0.44
N LEU A 202 -4.71 11.03 -1.23
CA LEU A 202 -4.50 11.01 -2.69
C LEU A 202 -3.01 10.86 -3.04
N VAL A 203 -2.14 11.61 -2.36
CA VAL A 203 -0.68 11.51 -2.55
C VAL A 203 -0.18 10.12 -2.17
N GLY A 204 -0.59 9.60 -1.01
CA GLY A 204 -0.22 8.25 -0.57
C GLY A 204 -0.66 7.17 -1.55
N THR A 205 -1.90 7.25 -2.05
CA THR A 205 -2.42 6.31 -3.05
C THR A 205 -1.67 6.41 -4.37
N GLY A 206 -1.27 7.61 -4.79
CA GLY A 206 -0.42 7.82 -5.96
C GLY A 206 0.94 7.12 -5.83
N VAL A 207 1.59 7.23 -4.66
CA VAL A 207 2.85 6.54 -4.36
C VAL A 207 2.67 5.02 -4.43
N LEU A 208 1.65 4.48 -3.76
CA LEU A 208 1.37 3.04 -3.78
C LEU A 208 1.12 2.53 -5.21
N THR A 209 0.30 3.26 -5.98
CA THR A 209 0.00 2.91 -7.38
C THR A 209 1.27 2.94 -8.23
N GLY A 210 2.12 3.95 -8.05
CA GLY A 210 3.41 4.04 -8.72
C GLY A 210 4.31 2.85 -8.41
N THR A 211 4.40 2.44 -7.14
CA THR A 211 5.15 1.25 -6.75
C THR A 211 4.59 -0.01 -7.41
N CYS A 212 3.27 -0.21 -7.40
CA CYS A 212 2.63 -1.36 -8.05
C CYS A 212 2.95 -1.41 -9.56
N LEU A 213 2.95 -0.27 -10.25
CA LEU A 213 3.28 -0.21 -11.68
C LEU A 213 4.75 -0.56 -11.95
N VAL A 214 5.67 -0.05 -11.14
CA VAL A 214 7.11 -0.40 -11.24
C VAL A 214 7.31 -1.89 -11.00
N GLN A 215 6.71 -2.44 -9.94
CA GLN A 215 6.87 -3.86 -9.62
C GLN A 215 6.20 -4.77 -10.65
N LYS A 216 5.07 -4.35 -11.25
CA LYS A 216 4.50 -5.05 -12.41
C LYS A 216 5.47 -5.09 -13.59
N GLY A 217 6.20 -4.01 -13.85
CA GLY A 217 7.28 -3.97 -14.85
C GLY A 217 8.39 -4.97 -14.54
N ASN A 218 8.83 -5.04 -13.28
CA ASN A 218 9.84 -6.01 -12.84
C ASN A 218 9.37 -7.46 -13.00
N LEU A 219 8.12 -7.75 -12.65
CA LEU A 219 7.51 -9.07 -12.83
C LEU A 219 7.43 -9.46 -14.30
N ASN A 220 6.98 -8.54 -15.16
CA ASN A 220 6.97 -8.78 -16.62
C ASN A 220 8.39 -9.03 -17.14
N GLY A 221 9.37 -8.26 -16.67
CA GLY A 221 10.78 -8.47 -17.00
C GLY A 221 11.25 -9.87 -16.62
N ALA A 222 10.93 -10.33 -15.40
CA ALA A 222 11.25 -11.67 -14.94
C ALA A 222 10.58 -12.77 -15.78
N LEU A 223 9.33 -12.56 -16.22
CA LEU A 223 8.62 -13.50 -17.11
C LEU A 223 9.25 -13.58 -18.51
N THR A 224 9.80 -12.48 -19.01
CA THR A 224 10.44 -12.42 -20.34
C THR A 224 11.92 -12.79 -20.32
N ASP A 225 12.54 -12.90 -19.14
CA ASP A 225 13.93 -13.31 -18.95
C ASP A 225 14.08 -14.83 -19.15
N MET A 226 13.78 -15.27 -20.37
CA MET A 226 13.85 -16.68 -20.79
C MET A 226 15.18 -17.01 -21.48
N SER A 227 16.22 -16.21 -21.24
CA SER A 227 17.54 -16.36 -21.87
C SER A 227 18.18 -17.73 -21.60
N ALA A 228 17.91 -18.31 -20.42
CA ALA A 228 18.35 -19.65 -20.04
C ALA A 228 17.47 -20.79 -20.56
N PHE A 229 16.39 -20.49 -21.30
CA PHE A 229 15.39 -21.44 -21.79
C PHE A 229 15.34 -21.39 -23.33
N PRO A 230 16.06 -22.27 -24.04
CA PRO A 230 16.07 -22.31 -25.49
C PRO A 230 14.65 -22.40 -26.06
N GLY A 231 14.28 -21.45 -26.93
CA GLY A 231 12.94 -21.38 -27.52
C GLY A 231 11.82 -21.06 -26.52
N SER A 232 12.15 -20.44 -25.38
CA SER A 232 11.21 -20.11 -24.29
C SER A 232 10.52 -21.34 -23.69
N LYS A 233 11.22 -22.48 -23.73
CA LYS A 233 10.74 -23.77 -23.23
C LYS A 233 11.83 -24.44 -22.43
N TRP A 234 11.42 -25.39 -21.59
CA TRP A 234 12.35 -26.26 -20.92
C TRP A 234 13.19 -27.05 -21.95
N PRO A 235 14.52 -27.16 -21.78
CA PRO A 235 15.35 -27.94 -22.71
C PRO A 235 14.95 -29.42 -22.69
N THR A 236 14.61 -29.97 -23.85
CA THR A 236 14.23 -31.39 -24.01
C THR A 236 15.32 -32.21 -24.69
N PHE A 237 15.39 -33.50 -24.37
CA PHE A 237 16.13 -34.49 -25.13
C PHE A 237 15.25 -34.93 -26.31
N ALA A 238 15.42 -34.30 -27.47
CA ALA A 238 14.78 -34.68 -28.73
C ALA A 238 15.85 -35.05 -29.75
#